data_AF-A0A520J1P7-F1
#
_entry.id   AF-A0A520J1P7-F1
#
_cell.length_a   1.000
_cell.length_b   1.000
_cell.length_c   1.000
_cell.angle_alpha   90.00
_cell.angle_beta   90.00
_cell.angle_gamma   90.00
#
_symmetry.space_group_name_H-M   'P 1'
#
loop_
_entity.id
_entity.type
_entity.pdbx_description
1 polymer ?
#
loop_
_entity_poly.entity_id
_entity_poly.type
_entity_poly.pdbx_seq_one_letter_code
_entity_poly.pdbx_strand_id
1 'polypeptide(L)' 'YIATGALDLFVDEDIDYATRLIRAGVPVELHVYPGGYHAFDVFVDGPVSQQARRDSHEALRRALA' A
#
# COMPACT_ATOMS: atom_id res chain seq x y z
N TYR A 1 3.64 4.81 -5.19
CA TYR A 1 2.68 4.37 -4.18
C TYR A 1 2.80 2.87 -4.04
N ILE A 2 2.97 2.38 -2.81
CA ILE A 2 3.00 0.96 -2.44
C ILE A 2 2.09 0.81 -1.23
N ALA A 3 1.27 -0.24 -1.18
CA ALA A 3 0.37 -0.51 -0.07
C ALA A 3 0.41 -2.00 0.26
N THR A 4 0.41 -2.32 1.56
CA THR A 4 0.39 -3.70 2.03
C THR A 4 -0.38 -3.83 3.34
N GLY A 5 -0.77 -5.05 3.68
CA GLY A 5 -1.42 -5.36 4.95
C GLY A 5 -0.40 -5.71 6.04
N ALA A 6 -0.65 -5.29 7.29
CA ALA A 6 0.24 -5.62 8.40
C ALA A 6 0.29 -7.12 8.77
N LEU A 7 -0.68 -7.91 8.30
CA LEU A 7 -0.74 -9.36 8.45
C LEU A 7 -0.40 -10.10 7.14
N ASP A 8 0.01 -9.38 6.09
CA ASP A 8 0.49 -9.98 4.86
C ASP A 8 1.87 -10.61 5.08
N LEU A 9 2.10 -11.78 4.51
CA LEU A 9 3.40 -12.47 4.57
C LEU A 9 4.50 -11.70 3.84
N PHE A 10 4.13 -10.79 2.94
CA PHE A 10 5.06 -9.97 2.16
C PHE A 10 5.35 -8.60 2.79
N VAL A 11 4.80 -8.28 3.98
CA VAL A 11 4.92 -6.94 4.59
C VAL A 11 6.39 -6.46 4.71
N ASP A 12 7.29 -7.35 5.11
CA ASP A 12 8.72 -7.02 5.24
C ASP A 12 9.38 -6.82 3.87
N GLU A 13 8.98 -7.60 2.86
CA GLU A 13 9.48 -7.45 1.48
C GLU A 13 9.03 -6.12 0.87
N ASP A 14 7.76 -5.76 1.05
CA ASP A 14 7.20 -4.49 0.56
C ASP A 14 7.88 -3.29 1.22
N ILE A 15 8.15 -3.36 2.53
CA ILE A 15 8.88 -2.32 3.27
C ILE A 15 10.33 -2.23 2.77
N ASP A 16 11.03 -3.35 2.56
CA ASP A 16 12.39 -3.34 2.03
C ASP A 16 12.44 -2.73 0.63
N TYR A 17 11.53 -3.13 -0.25
CA TYR A 17 11.46 -2.63 -1.61
C TYR A 17 11.19 -1.12 -1.64
N ALA A 18 10.21 -0.65 -0.86
CA ALA A 18 9.95 0.79 -0.69
C ALA A 18 11.17 1.54 -0.16
N THR A 19 11.86 0.97 0.83
CA THR A 19 13.09 1.55 1.40
C THR A 19 14.20 1.67 0.36
N ARG A 20 14.39 0.64 -0.48
CA ARG A 20 15.38 0.64 -1.55
C ARG A 20 15.09 1.69 -2.62
N LEU A 21 13.83 1.86 -3.01
CA LEU A 21 13.40 2.91 -3.92
C LEU A 21 13.68 4.32 -3.35
N ILE A 22 13.33 4.55 -2.08
CA ILE A 22 13.63 5.82 -1.38
C ILE A 22 15.13 6.10 -1.37
N ARG A 23 15.96 5.10 -1.04
CA ARG A 23 17.43 5.22 -1.05
C ARG A 23 18.00 5.48 -2.43
N ALA A 24 17.33 5.04 -3.49
CA ALA A 24 17.68 5.32 -4.88
C ALA A 24 17.21 6.71 -5.35
N GLY A 25 16.57 7.50 -4.48
CA GLY A 25 16.05 8.82 -4.83
C GLY A 25 14.71 8.80 -5.58
N VAL A 26 14.04 7.65 -5.66
CA VAL A 26 12.70 7.54 -6.23
C VAL A 26 11.69 8.04 -5.19
N PRO A 27 10.81 8.99 -5.52
CA PRO A 27 9.72 9.39 -4.62
C PRO A 27 8.76 8.21 -4.36
N VAL A 28 8.55 7.88 -3.10
CA VAL A 28 7.68 6.77 -2.68
C VAL A 28 6.75 7.20 -1.57
N GLU A 29 5.51 6.75 -1.68
CA GLU A 29 4.48 6.74 -0.64
C GLU A 29 4.20 5.27 -0.30
N LEU A 30 4.40 4.88 0.96
CA LEU A 30 4.17 3.52 1.46
C LEU A 30 3.10 3.54 2.55
N HIS A 31 2.04 2.76 2.37
CA HIS A 31 1.01 2.55 3.38
C HIS A 31 1.02 1.10 3.89
N VAL A 32 1.02 0.93 5.22
CA VAL A 32 0.85 -0.38 5.88
C VAL A 32 -0.44 -0.36 6.68
N TYR A 33 -1.42 -1.17 6.28
CA TYR A 33 -2.76 -1.14 6.86
C TYR A 33 -2.90 -2.15 8.01
N PRO A 34 -3.27 -1.72 9.23
CA PRO A 34 -3.42 -2.61 10.37
C PRO A 34 -4.55 -3.62 10.13
N GLY A 35 -4.29 -4.90 10.44
CA GLY A 35 -5.26 -5.98 10.29
C GLY A 35 -5.51 -6.44 8.84
N GLY A 36 -4.88 -5.80 7.84
CA GLY A 36 -4.94 -6.27 6.46
C GLY A 36 -4.10 -7.52 6.25
N TYR A 37 -4.70 -8.57 5.70
CA TYR A 37 -4.03 -9.76 5.17
C TYR A 37 -3.78 -9.62 3.66
N HIS A 38 -3.19 -10.61 3.01
CA HIS A 38 -2.96 -10.56 1.57
C HIS A 38 -4.24 -10.33 0.75
N ALA A 39 -4.25 -9.30 -0.10
CA ALA A 39 -5.39 -8.87 -0.91
C ALA A 39 -6.66 -8.51 -0.11
N PHE A 40 -6.49 -7.98 1.12
CA PHE A 40 -7.61 -7.55 1.97
C PHE A 40 -8.54 -6.52 1.31
N ASP A 41 -8.05 -5.76 0.34
CA ASP A 41 -8.75 -4.69 -0.36
C ASP A 41 -9.56 -5.16 -1.59
N VAL A 42 -9.37 -6.41 -2.04
CA VAL A 42 -10.01 -6.98 -3.22
C VAL A 42 -11.29 -7.74 -2.89
N PHE A 43 -11.27 -8.57 -1.84
CA PHE A 43 -12.31 -9.59 -1.62
C PHE A 43 -13.36 -9.22 -0.57
N VAL A 44 -13.10 -8.23 0.28
CA VAL A 44 -13.96 -7.89 1.41
C VAL A 44 -14.23 -6.38 1.43
N ASP A 45 -15.48 -5.99 1.65
CA ASP A 45 -15.88 -4.58 1.80
C ASP A 45 -15.78 -4.09 3.25
N GLY A 46 -14.64 -4.33 3.89
CA GLY A 46 -14.35 -3.83 5.25
C GLY A 46 -13.92 -2.36 5.27
N PRO A 47 -13.97 -1.67 6.43
CA PRO A 47 -13.51 -0.29 6.55
C PRO A 47 -12.07 -0.08 6.06
N VAL A 48 -11.16 -1.00 6.41
CA VAL A 48 -9.74 -0.96 5.99
C VAL A 48 -9.59 -1.17 4.48
N SER A 49 -10.36 -2.10 3.89
CA SER A 49 -10.40 -2.39 2.45
C SER A 49 -10.92 -1.21 1.64
N GLN A 50 -11.96 -0.53 2.15
CA GLN A 50 -12.49 0.69 1.52
C GLN A 50 -11.49 1.84 1.60
N GLN A 51 -10.78 1.98 2.73
CA GLN A 51 -9.74 2.99 2.88
C GLN A 51 -8.59 2.76 1.91
N ALA A 52 -8.04 1.54 1.85
CA ALA A 52 -6.94 1.20 0.94
C ALA A 52 -7.27 1.47 -0.54
N ARG A 53 -8.49 1.12 -0.98
CA ARG A 53 -8.96 1.44 -2.34
C ARG A 53 -9.05 2.94 -2.60
N ARG A 54 -9.56 3.72 -1.64
CA ARG A 54 -9.64 5.19 -1.78
C ARG A 54 -8.25 5.81 -1.89
N ASP A 55 -7.33 5.42 -1.02
CA ASP A 55 -5.97 5.94 -0.98
C ASP A 55 -5.21 5.60 -2.28
N SER A 56 -5.34 4.36 -2.76
CA SER A 56 -4.75 3.91 -4.03
C SER A 56 -5.29 4.71 -5.23
N HIS A 57 -6.61 4.89 -5.32
CA HIS A 57 -7.21 5.71 -6.38
C HIS A 57 -6.75 7.16 -6.32
N GLU A 58 -6.63 7.74 -5.12
CA GLU A 58 -6.19 9.12 -4.97
C GLU A 58 -4.71 9.30 -5.31
N ALA A 59 -3.85 8.35 -4.91
CA ALA A 59 -2.45 8.34 -5.33
C ALA A 59 -2.31 8.26 -6.85
N LEU A 60 -3.14 7.45 -7.51
CA LEU A 60 -3.16 7.37 -8.97
C LEU A 60 -3.61 8.69 -9.62
N ARG A 61 -4.64 9.35 -9.08
CA ARG A 61 -5.07 10.67 -9.57
C ARG A 61 -3.95 11.70 -9.46
N ARG A 62 -3.27 11.77 -8.30
CA ARG A 62 -2.13 12.70 -8.11
C ARG A 62 -0.98 12.42 -9.07
N ALA A 63 -0.74 11.15 -9.41
CA ALA A 63 0.35 10.75 -10.30
C ALA A 63 0.09 11.05 -11.80
N LEU A 64 -1.17 11.21 -12.19
CA LEU A 64 -1.60 11.43 -13.58
C LEU A 64 -2.14 12.84 -13.85
N ALA A 65 -2.17 13.71 -12.84
CA ALA A 65 -2.51 15.12 -12.98
C ALA A 65 -1.33 15.92 -13.57
#